data_AF-A0A7R9ZF54-F1
#
_entry.id   AF-A0A7R9ZF54-F1
#
_cell.length_a   1.000
_cell.length_b   1.000
_cell.length_c   1.000
_cell.angle_alpha   90.00
_cell.angle_beta   90.00
_cell.angle_gamma   90.00
#
_symmetry.space_group_name_H-M   'P 1'
#
loop_
_entity.id
_entity.type
_entity.pdbx_description
1 polymer ?
#
loop_
_entity_poly.entity_id
_entity_poly.type
_entity_poly.pdbx_seq_one_letter_code
_entity_poly.pdbx_strand_id
1 'polypeptide(L)'
;SDLMDALKALGKRSTKKEVEDMIWEVDENLDGCVDWEEFHLMFQRNIKDKTGLEPFQLFNVVQFMMYDRTNSGAVSVDETMHMLYARYGKDRLEAEMKALFGDDLKADGDGCLTFTQYLEAVNVRLPKVEPKKKATSRRRRR
;
A
#
# COMPACT_ATOMS: atom_id res chain seq x y z
N SER A 1 -0.74 -9.91 17.34
CA SER A 1 -0.59 -10.28 15.92
C SER A 1 0.40 -9.29 15.39
N ASP A 2 1.51 -9.77 14.86
CA ASP A 2 2.68 -8.93 14.56
C ASP A 2 2.32 -7.80 13.58
N LEU A 3 1.44 -8.07 12.61
CA LEU A 3 0.92 -7.07 11.69
C LEU A 3 0.11 -5.98 12.39
N MET A 4 -0.75 -6.33 13.36
CA MET A 4 -1.52 -5.35 14.12
C MET A 4 -0.61 -4.42 14.94
N ASP A 5 0.43 -4.98 15.55
CA ASP A 5 1.41 -4.22 16.34
C ASP A 5 2.24 -3.30 15.45
N ALA A 6 2.65 -3.76 14.26
CA ALA A 6 3.31 -2.94 13.25
C ALA A 6 2.44 -1.76 12.79
N LEU A 7 1.17 -2.02 12.44
CA LEU A 7 0.22 -0.97 12.04
C LEU A 7 0.02 0.08 13.14
N LYS A 8 -0.05 -0.37 14.39
CA LYS A 8 -0.14 0.52 15.55
C LYS A 8 1.12 1.36 15.74
N ALA A 9 2.31 0.78 15.54
CA ALA A 9 3.58 1.51 15.58
C ALA A 9 3.66 2.58 14.48
N LEU A 10 3.09 2.30 13.30
CA LEU A 10 2.95 3.25 12.20
C LEU A 10 1.81 4.28 12.40
N GLY A 11 1.16 4.29 13.57
CA GLY A 11 0.09 5.23 13.90
C GLY A 11 -1.26 4.92 13.25
N LYS A 12 -1.40 3.81 12.51
CA LYS A 12 -2.67 3.38 11.92
C LYS A 12 -3.45 2.52 12.91
N ARG A 13 -4.64 3.00 13.30
CA ARG A 13 -5.60 2.18 14.04
C ARG A 13 -6.32 1.26 13.06
N SER A 14 -6.16 -0.04 13.25
CA SER A 14 -6.83 -1.08 12.47
C SER A 14 -7.65 -2.00 13.35
N THR A 15 -8.76 -2.49 12.82
CA THR A 15 -9.58 -3.51 13.46
C THR A 15 -8.98 -4.90 13.26
N LYS A 16 -9.35 -5.86 14.11
CA LYS A 16 -8.93 -7.26 13.94
C LYS A 16 -9.32 -7.81 12.58
N LYS A 17 -10.54 -7.50 12.14
CA LYS A 17 -11.06 -7.95 10.85
C LYS A 17 -10.25 -7.38 9.68
N GLU A 18 -9.89 -6.10 9.71
CA GLU A 18 -9.04 -5.51 8.65
C GLU A 18 -7.69 -6.22 8.56
N VAL A 19 -7.07 -6.57 9.69
CA VAL A 19 -5.80 -7.31 9.71
C VAL A 19 -5.97 -8.74 9.19
N GLU A 20 -7.06 -9.41 9.58
CA GLU A 20 -7.41 -10.74 9.06
C GLU A 20 -7.65 -10.71 7.54
N ASP A 21 -8.37 -9.70 7.04
CA ASP A 21 -8.63 -9.52 5.61
C ASP A 21 -7.30 -9.29 4.84
N MET A 22 -6.35 -8.52 5.40
CA MET A 22 -5.02 -8.31 4.78
C MET A 22 -4.20 -9.59 4.69
N ILE A 23 -4.27 -10.46 5.70
CA ILE A 23 -3.58 -11.77 5.69
C ILE A 23 -4.27 -12.69 4.69
N TRP A 24 -5.60 -12.76 4.73
CA TRP A 24 -6.40 -13.62 3.87
C TRP A 24 -6.22 -13.31 2.37
N GLU A 25 -5.93 -12.07 2.00
CA GLU A 25 -5.65 -11.68 0.61
C GLU A 25 -4.38 -12.34 0.01
N VAL A 26 -3.48 -12.84 0.86
CA VAL A 26 -2.14 -13.32 0.45
C VAL A 26 -1.82 -14.74 0.93
N ASP A 27 -2.60 -15.23 1.90
CA ASP A 27 -2.52 -16.57 2.48
C ASP A 27 -3.07 -17.60 1.48
N GLU A 28 -2.17 -18.20 0.71
CA GLU A 28 -2.51 -19.14 -0.37
C GLU A 28 -2.75 -20.55 0.19
N ASN A 29 -2.15 -20.86 1.34
CA ASN A 29 -2.23 -22.18 1.97
C ASN A 29 -3.36 -22.29 3.02
N LEU A 30 -3.98 -21.17 3.41
CA LEU A 30 -5.06 -21.01 4.37
C LEU A 30 -4.70 -21.39 5.81
N ASP A 31 -3.45 -21.18 6.21
CA ASP A 31 -2.97 -21.43 7.58
C ASP A 31 -3.19 -20.24 8.54
N GLY A 32 -3.68 -19.10 8.01
CA GLY A 32 -3.96 -17.89 8.77
C GLY A 32 -2.72 -17.07 9.12
N CYS A 33 -1.58 -17.38 8.53
CA CYS A 33 -0.32 -16.66 8.64
C CYS A 33 0.16 -16.23 7.25
N VAL A 34 1.31 -15.55 7.20
CA VAL A 34 1.99 -15.24 5.94
C VAL A 34 3.42 -15.74 6.07
N ASP A 35 3.75 -16.78 5.32
CA ASP A 35 5.12 -17.31 5.27
C ASP A 35 6.01 -16.52 4.30
N TRP A 36 7.28 -16.94 4.17
CA TRP A 36 8.22 -16.25 3.29
C TRP A 36 7.84 -16.37 1.82
N GLU A 37 7.39 -17.54 1.40
CA GLU A 37 6.97 -17.82 0.03
C GLU A 37 5.76 -16.96 -0.38
N GLU A 38 4.76 -16.86 0.48
CA GLU A 38 3.56 -16.03 0.29
C GLU A 38 3.90 -14.54 0.28
N PHE A 39 4.71 -14.09 1.26
CA PHE A 39 5.24 -12.73 1.29
C PHE A 39 5.97 -12.39 -0.01
N HIS A 40 6.87 -13.27 -0.45
CA HIS A 40 7.68 -13.07 -1.64
C HIS A 40 6.81 -13.03 -2.90
N LEU A 41 5.84 -13.94 -3.02
CA LEU A 41 4.90 -14.00 -4.13
C LEU A 41 4.06 -12.73 -4.20
N MET A 42 3.44 -12.33 -3.09
CA MET A 42 2.66 -11.10 -2.98
C MET A 42 3.48 -9.88 -3.41
N PHE A 43 4.71 -9.77 -2.91
CA PHE A 43 5.57 -8.63 -3.18
C PHE A 43 6.00 -8.57 -4.65
N GLN A 44 6.33 -9.73 -5.24
CA GLN A 44 6.66 -9.82 -6.66
C GLN A 44 5.48 -9.47 -7.57
N ARG A 45 4.27 -9.95 -7.24
CA ARG A 45 3.04 -9.67 -8.02
C ARG A 45 2.77 -8.17 -8.03
N ASN A 46 2.81 -7.52 -6.86
CA ASN A 46 2.58 -6.08 -6.73
C ASN A 46 3.63 -5.22 -7.47
N ILE A 47 4.93 -5.55 -7.39
CA ILE A 47 5.96 -4.78 -8.13
C ILE A 47 5.76 -4.87 -9.65
N LYS A 48 5.29 -6.02 -10.14
CA LYS A 48 5.06 -6.27 -11.57
C LYS A 48 3.65 -5.87 -12.02
N ASP A 49 2.77 -5.50 -11.09
CA ASP A 49 1.38 -5.20 -11.42
C ASP A 49 1.26 -3.88 -12.19
N LYS A 50 0.79 -3.99 -13.43
CA LYS A 50 0.48 -2.85 -14.30
C LYS A 50 -1.01 -2.54 -14.34
N THR A 51 -1.83 -3.42 -13.77
CA THR A 51 -3.29 -3.37 -13.81
C THR A 51 -3.88 -2.67 -12.58
N GLY A 52 -3.16 -2.69 -11.45
CA GLY A 52 -3.63 -2.17 -10.17
C GLY A 52 -4.73 -3.04 -9.55
N LEU A 53 -4.74 -4.33 -9.89
CA LEU A 53 -5.75 -5.30 -9.45
C LEU A 53 -5.22 -6.28 -8.41
N GLU A 54 -3.91 -6.36 -8.22
CA GLU A 54 -3.34 -7.19 -7.17
C GLU A 54 -3.68 -6.64 -5.78
N PRO A 55 -3.97 -7.49 -4.79
CA PRO A 55 -4.13 -7.05 -3.41
C PRO A 55 -2.85 -6.38 -2.91
N PHE A 56 -2.97 -5.13 -2.48
CA PHE A 56 -1.80 -4.29 -2.19
C PHE A 56 -1.79 -3.77 -0.75
N GLN A 57 -2.73 -4.18 0.11
CA GLN A 57 -2.81 -3.67 1.48
C GLN A 57 -1.57 -4.05 2.30
N LEU A 58 -1.23 -5.35 2.35
CA LEU A 58 -0.01 -5.81 3.00
C LEU A 58 1.24 -5.30 2.29
N PHE A 59 1.22 -5.24 0.95
CA PHE A 59 2.30 -4.66 0.15
C PHE A 59 2.62 -3.23 0.58
N ASN A 60 1.62 -2.38 0.77
CA ASN A 60 1.80 -0.98 1.17
C ASN A 60 2.45 -0.84 2.54
N VAL A 61 2.06 -1.70 3.51
CA VAL A 61 2.68 -1.71 4.84
C VAL A 61 4.17 -2.03 4.72
N VAL A 62 4.49 -3.13 4.03
CA VAL A 62 5.86 -3.59 3.83
C VAL A 62 6.67 -2.56 3.06
N GLN A 63 6.09 -1.97 2.02
CA GLN A 63 6.73 -0.95 1.20
C GLN A 63 7.11 0.28 2.02
N PHE A 64 6.19 0.75 2.85
CA PHE A 64 6.45 1.88 3.74
C PHE A 64 7.59 1.56 4.71
N MET A 65 7.59 0.38 5.32
CA MET A 65 8.66 -0.06 6.21
C MET A 65 10.01 -0.20 5.50
N MET A 66 10.03 -0.53 4.21
CA MET A 66 11.26 -0.53 3.41
C MET A 66 11.79 0.87 3.12
N TYR A 67 10.91 1.87 3.03
CA TYR A 67 11.29 3.28 2.92
C TYR A 67 11.80 3.82 4.25
N ASP A 68 11.14 3.52 5.37
CA ASP A 68 11.46 4.02 6.71
C ASP A 68 12.73 3.37 7.30
N ARG A 69 13.87 3.67 6.68
CA ARG A 69 15.20 3.13 7.03
C ARG A 69 15.63 3.47 8.45
N THR A 70 15.08 4.57 8.99
CA THR A 70 15.37 5.05 10.33
C THR A 70 14.36 4.57 11.37
N ASN A 71 13.33 3.83 10.99
CA ASN A 71 12.22 3.37 11.84
C ASN A 71 11.58 4.54 12.63
N SER A 72 11.44 5.68 11.98
CA SER A 72 10.89 6.90 12.58
C SER A 72 9.35 6.90 12.64
N GLY A 73 8.70 6.04 11.85
CA GLY A 73 7.25 6.05 11.60
C GLY A 73 6.81 7.04 10.53
N ALA A 74 7.76 7.75 9.91
CA ALA A 74 7.57 8.63 8.76
C ALA A 74 8.67 8.36 7.71
N VAL A 75 8.42 8.71 6.45
CA VAL A 75 9.41 8.53 5.37
C VAL A 75 9.69 9.85 4.71
N SER A 76 10.96 10.24 4.67
CA SER A 76 11.40 11.44 4.00
C SER A 76 11.51 11.25 2.47
N VAL A 77 11.54 12.37 1.76
CA VAL A 77 11.88 12.41 0.32
C VAL A 77 13.21 11.69 0.04
N ASP A 78 14.24 11.91 0.86
CA ASP A 78 15.57 11.32 0.66
C ASP A 78 15.57 9.80 0.85
N GLU A 79 14.96 9.30 1.94
CA GLU A 79 14.82 7.87 2.20
C GLU A 79 14.06 7.15 1.07
N THR A 80 12.96 7.76 0.62
CA THR A 80 12.15 7.22 -0.47
C THR A 80 12.91 7.25 -1.80
N MET A 81 13.64 8.34 -2.08
CA MET A 81 14.44 8.50 -3.29
C MET A 81 15.56 7.46 -3.35
N HIS A 82 16.28 7.25 -2.26
CA HIS A 82 17.36 6.27 -2.17
C HIS A 82 16.85 4.86 -2.48
N MET A 83 15.72 4.47 -1.87
CA MET A 83 15.10 3.16 -2.10
C MET A 83 14.63 3.03 -3.56
N LEU A 84 13.87 3.99 -4.07
CA LEU A 84 13.32 3.96 -5.43
C LEU A 84 14.42 3.93 -6.49
N TYR A 85 15.50 4.68 -6.28
CA TYR A 85 16.65 4.66 -7.18
C TYR A 85 17.33 3.28 -7.19
N ALA A 86 17.54 2.67 -6.02
CA ALA A 86 18.11 1.33 -5.93
C ALA A 86 17.24 0.27 -6.62
N ARG A 87 15.90 0.45 -6.61
CA ARG A 87 14.97 -0.52 -7.19
C ARG A 87 14.73 -0.33 -8.69
N TYR A 88 14.55 0.90 -9.15
CA TYR A 88 14.09 1.18 -10.51
C TYR A 88 15.08 2.00 -11.34
N GLY A 89 16.16 2.49 -10.73
CA GLY A 89 17.06 3.44 -11.38
C GLY A 89 16.37 4.78 -11.67
N LYS A 90 16.99 5.57 -12.55
CA LYS A 90 16.54 6.94 -12.85
C LYS A 90 15.21 6.97 -13.62
N ASP A 91 14.95 5.97 -14.46
CA ASP A 91 13.87 6.00 -15.45
C ASP A 91 12.46 6.12 -14.85
N ARG A 92 12.25 5.52 -13.67
CA ARG A 92 10.96 5.54 -12.97
C ARG A 92 10.96 6.45 -11.75
N LEU A 93 12.13 6.82 -11.23
CA LEU A 93 12.27 7.54 -9.97
C LEU A 93 11.42 8.81 -9.92
N GLU A 94 11.56 9.69 -10.92
CA GLU A 94 10.89 10.99 -10.93
C GLU A 94 9.36 10.88 -10.90
N ALA A 95 8.81 10.00 -11.74
CA ALA A 95 7.37 9.78 -11.80
C ALA A 95 6.80 9.21 -10.48
N GLU A 96 7.52 8.27 -9.86
CA GLU A 96 7.13 7.67 -8.58
C GLU A 96 7.23 8.69 -7.43
N MET A 97 8.29 9.50 -7.40
CA MET A 97 8.47 10.56 -6.40
C MET A 97 7.38 11.62 -6.50
N LYS A 98 7.07 12.10 -7.71
CA LYS A 98 5.97 13.04 -7.93
C LYS A 98 4.61 12.45 -7.54
N ALA A 99 4.40 11.16 -7.78
CA ALA A 99 3.16 10.49 -7.39
C ALA A 99 3.02 10.33 -5.86
N LEU A 100 4.12 10.29 -5.11
CA LEU A 100 4.12 10.16 -3.65
C LEU A 100 4.12 11.52 -2.93
N PHE A 101 4.92 12.48 -3.40
CA PHE A 101 5.17 13.75 -2.71
C PHE A 101 4.67 14.98 -3.47
N GLY A 102 4.02 14.80 -4.62
CA GLY A 102 3.56 15.89 -5.48
C GLY A 102 4.68 16.56 -6.29
N ASP A 103 4.31 17.58 -7.07
CA ASP A 103 5.22 18.31 -7.96
C ASP A 103 6.37 19.02 -7.23
N ASP A 104 6.08 19.58 -6.06
CA ASP A 104 7.06 20.33 -5.27
C ASP A 104 7.87 19.43 -4.30
N LEU A 105 7.64 18.11 -4.33
CA LEU A 105 8.20 17.12 -3.39
C LEU A 105 7.99 17.51 -1.92
N LYS A 106 6.83 18.08 -1.60
CA LYS A 106 6.45 18.53 -0.27
C LYS A 106 5.05 17.99 0.04
N ALA A 107 5.00 16.86 0.72
CA ALA A 107 3.72 16.24 1.08
C ALA A 107 2.89 17.09 2.06
N ASP A 108 3.53 17.76 3.01
CA ASP A 108 2.89 18.63 4.02
C ASP A 108 3.76 19.82 4.48
N GLY A 109 4.84 20.10 3.75
CA GLY A 109 5.77 21.21 4.03
C GLY A 109 7.01 20.80 4.82
N ASP A 110 7.04 19.63 5.48
CA ASP A 110 8.26 19.12 6.14
C ASP A 110 9.07 18.14 5.27
N GLY A 111 8.49 17.67 4.16
CA GLY A 111 9.15 16.77 3.22
C GLY A 111 9.13 15.30 3.64
N CYS A 112 8.25 14.93 4.56
CA CYS A 112 8.04 13.58 5.04
C CYS A 112 6.60 13.13 4.81
N LEU A 113 6.39 11.82 4.82
CA LEU A 113 5.08 11.16 4.75
C LEU A 113 4.92 10.25 5.95
N THR A 114 3.90 10.49 6.76
CA THR A 114 3.39 9.47 7.69
C THR A 114 2.78 8.31 6.91
N PHE A 115 2.61 7.15 7.56
CA PHE A 115 2.01 5.99 6.91
C PHE A 115 0.60 6.29 6.35
N THR A 116 -0.19 7.12 7.04
CA THR A 116 -1.52 7.51 6.57
C THR A 116 -1.46 8.37 5.30
N GLN A 117 -0.59 9.37 5.25
CA GLN A 117 -0.41 10.21 4.05
C GLN A 117 0.13 9.40 2.87
N TYR A 118 1.05 8.46 3.15
CA TYR A 118 1.53 7.52 2.14
C TYR A 118 0.38 6.68 1.55
N LEU A 119 -0.49 6.12 2.39
CA LEU A 119 -1.66 5.35 1.93
C LEU A 119 -2.60 6.18 1.06
N GLU A 120 -2.82 7.45 1.41
CA GLU A 120 -3.62 8.36 0.58
C GLU A 120 -2.98 8.58 -0.80
N ALA A 121 -1.67 8.81 -0.86
CA ALA A 121 -0.95 9.01 -2.11
C ALA A 121 -0.98 7.77 -3.02
N VAL A 122 -0.77 6.57 -2.48
CA VAL A 122 -0.79 5.33 -3.29
C VAL A 122 -2.19 4.89 -3.69
N ASN A 123 -3.23 5.18 -2.89
CA ASN A 123 -4.62 4.84 -3.23
C ASN A 123 -5.16 5.65 -4.41
N VAL A 124 -4.64 6.86 -4.66
CA VAL A 124 -4.99 7.67 -5.84
C VAL A 124 -4.56 7.01 -7.16
N ARG A 125 -3.62 6.05 -7.11
CA ARG A 125 -3.13 5.31 -8.28
C ARG A 125 -4.14 4.30 -8.84
N LEU A 126 -5.24 4.01 -8.13
CA LEU A 126 -6.31 3.18 -8.66
C LEU A 126 -7.16 3.99 -9.66
N PRO A 127 -7.43 3.48 -10.88
CA PRO A 127 -8.59 3.96 -11.62
C PRO A 127 -9.81 3.78 -10.72
N LYS A 128 -10.57 4.86 -10.49
CA LYS A 128 -11.81 4.81 -9.70
C LYS A 128 -12.67 3.66 -10.23
N VAL A 129 -12.78 2.57 -9.46
CA VAL A 129 -13.78 1.54 -9.74
C VAL A 129 -15.13 2.24 -9.62
N GLU A 130 -15.78 2.50 -10.75
CA GLU A 130 -17.12 3.05 -10.74
C GLU A 130 -18.01 2.15 -9.87
N PRO A 131 -18.73 2.69 -8.88
CA PRO A 131 -19.55 1.88 -8.02
C PRO A 131 -20.59 1.16 -8.89
N LYS A 132 -20.57 -0.18 -8.87
CA LYS A 132 -21.57 -1.01 -9.55
C LYS A 132 -22.95 -0.52 -9.11
N LYS A 133 -23.69 0.10 -10.03
CA LYS A 133 -25.07 0.53 -9.80
C LYS A 133 -25.84 -0.69 -9.30
N LYS A 134 -26.35 -0.64 -8.07
CA LYS A 134 -27.22 -1.67 -7.52
C LYS A 134 -28.36 -1.87 -8.51
N ALA A 135 -28.45 -3.07 -9.10
CA ALA A 135 -29.58 -3.45 -9.92
C ALA A 135 -30.82 -3.42 -9.02
N THR A 136 -31.62 -2.36 -9.13
CA THR A 136 -32.95 -2.32 -8.52
C THR A 136 -33.77 -3.40 -9.20
N SER A 137 -33.91 -4.54 -8.52
CA SER A 137 -34.90 -5.57 -8.84
C SER A 137 -36.29 -4.94 -8.76
N ARG A 138 -36.78 -4.44 -9.90
CA ARG A 138 -38.20 -4.14 -10.08
C ARG A 138 -38.92 -5.47 -10.19
N ARG A 139 -39.34 -5.98 -9.04
CA ARG A 139 -40.29 -7.09 -8.89
C ARG A 139 -41.59 -6.68 -9.61
N ARG A 140 -41.77 -7.09 -10.87
CA ARG A 140 -43.06 -6.97 -11.55
C ARG A 140 -44.03 -7.95 -10.91
N ARG A 141 -44.97 -7.41 -10.12
CA ARG A 141 -46.23 -8.06 -9.77
C ARG A 141 -47.20 -7.87 -10.93
N ARG A 142 -47.58 -8.99 -11.56
CA ARG A 142 -48.92 -9.39 -12.02
C ARG A 142 -48.78 -10.34 -13.19
#